data_AF-A0A0S8DVW2-F1
#
_entry.id   AF-A0A0S8DVW2-F1
#
_cell.length_a   1.000
_cell.length_b   1.000
_cell.length_c   1.000
_cell.angle_alpha   90.00
_cell.angle_beta   90.00
_cell.angle_gamma   90.00
#
_symmetry.space_group_name_H-M   'P 1'
#
loop_
_entity.id
_entity.type
_entity.pdbx_description
1 polymer ?
#
loop_
_entity_poly.entity_id
_entity_poly.type
_entity_poly.pdbx_seq_one_letter_code
_entity_poly.pdbx_strand_id
1 'polypeptide(L)'
;MTGSLDFARQGDKQNSVFFEEYLIRLLEERDQVGLTDLIAEIDSLMLTVDPGHSIDYVAELALMTPYHYLVTLESESHWTHVLRIDMNSPDILVREVKDPATRGIFRSLNEVYPIGARKPNCRYMGEILRVTNLHEVVRLQSEREFRFFSQDDVRKLELPGNIALTKPSPYTHNIVGYLERPLDQLRVYALGISSIRADVQEVYEAAKALQDKLAIAELLQPCDHLATRVYSQNREVAILEYLSLSSYYYWGSYDIKDQNSSTNVTKSVHFGNEFRSPAKVFTANNTPYFVNHLEQLPSPTENFVRNYGPRLHHMAFAVRDGETDGQTNIDYVVDAIQQQGKEFLLEVIGSQEEGLKQIFSSASEHSSLIIEYVQRFGDFQGFFTKQNVAELTRAAGVEEELLELQAAARVRDIEL
;
A
#
# COMPACT_ATOMS: atom_id res chain seq x y z
N MET A 1 0.85 29.40 4.12
CA MET A 1 0.50 28.00 3.78
C MET A 1 1.54 27.55 2.80
N THR A 2 2.12 26.36 3.01
CA THR A 2 3.13 25.81 2.09
C THR A 2 2.40 25.31 0.86
N GLY A 3 2.70 25.88 -0.31
CA GLY A 3 2.13 25.45 -1.57
C GLY A 3 2.67 24.08 -1.97
N SER A 4 1.86 23.32 -2.70
CA SER A 4 2.21 21.98 -3.17
C SER A 4 3.42 21.95 -4.11
N LEU A 5 3.74 23.10 -4.72
CA LEU A 5 4.90 23.30 -5.60
C LEU A 5 6.14 23.88 -4.88
N ASP A 6 6.05 24.19 -3.59
CA ASP A 6 7.19 24.75 -2.82
C ASP A 6 8.25 23.68 -2.49
N PHE A 7 7.93 22.40 -2.71
CA PHE A 7 8.82 21.29 -2.41
C PHE A 7 9.79 21.01 -3.56
N ALA A 8 11.07 20.85 -3.21
CA ALA A 8 12.10 20.49 -4.18
C ALA A 8 11.88 19.06 -4.72
N ARG A 9 11.90 18.94 -6.05
CA ARG A 9 11.84 17.64 -6.73
C ARG A 9 13.19 16.94 -6.71
N GLN A 10 13.15 15.62 -6.58
CA GLN A 10 14.30 14.74 -6.48
C GLN A 10 14.31 13.68 -7.58
N GLY A 11 15.45 13.02 -7.74
CA GLY A 11 15.64 11.95 -8.71
C GLY A 11 16.02 12.45 -10.11
N ASP A 12 16.11 11.52 -11.06
CA ASP A 12 16.77 11.74 -12.35
C ASP A 12 15.92 11.34 -13.56
N LYS A 13 14.70 10.87 -13.32
CA LYS A 13 13.82 10.47 -14.39
C LYS A 13 13.17 11.69 -15.05
N GLN A 14 13.28 11.75 -16.37
CA GLN A 14 12.53 12.70 -17.19
C GLN A 14 11.11 12.18 -17.44
N ASN A 15 10.10 12.98 -17.11
CA ASN A 15 8.70 12.68 -17.42
C ASN A 15 8.29 13.31 -18.76
N SER A 16 7.12 12.94 -19.26
CA SER A 16 6.57 13.50 -20.48
C SER A 16 6.22 14.99 -20.34
N VAL A 17 6.13 15.69 -21.47
CA VAL A 17 5.64 17.08 -21.52
C VAL A 17 4.23 17.19 -20.94
N PHE A 18 3.37 16.21 -21.21
CA PHE A 18 2.02 16.14 -20.66
C PHE A 18 2.06 16.12 -19.13
N PHE A 19 2.88 15.25 -18.54
CA PHE A 19 2.97 15.16 -17.09
C PHE A 19 3.46 16.45 -16.46
N GLU A 20 4.53 17.04 -17.01
CA GLU A 20 5.10 18.28 -16.48
C GLU A 20 4.14 19.47 -16.57
N GLU A 21 3.36 19.56 -17.66
CA GLU A 21 2.32 20.59 -17.80
C GLU A 21 1.19 20.41 -16.77
N TYR A 22 0.61 19.21 -16.70
CA TYR A 22 -0.57 18.97 -15.88
C TYR A 22 -0.25 18.84 -14.40
N LEU A 23 0.96 18.42 -14.02
CA LEU A 23 1.39 18.40 -12.62
C LEU A 23 1.29 19.80 -12.01
N ILE A 24 1.85 20.81 -12.67
CA ILE A 24 1.82 22.20 -12.19
C ILE A 24 0.38 22.69 -12.11
N ARG A 25 -0.37 22.56 -13.21
CA ARG A 25 -1.74 23.09 -13.30
C ARG A 25 -2.68 22.45 -12.28
N LEU A 26 -2.59 21.14 -12.07
CA LEU A 26 -3.44 20.43 -11.10
C LEU A 26 -3.10 20.78 -9.66
N LEU A 27 -1.81 20.95 -9.33
CA LEU A 27 -1.40 21.32 -7.98
C LEU A 27 -1.73 22.79 -7.66
N GLU A 28 -1.51 23.72 -8.59
CA GLU A 28 -1.91 25.12 -8.42
C GLU A 28 -3.43 25.26 -8.26
N GLU A 29 -4.21 24.57 -9.09
CA GLU A 29 -5.67 24.59 -9.00
C GLU A 29 -6.15 23.98 -7.68
N ARG A 30 -5.62 22.82 -7.27
CA ARG A 30 -5.97 22.16 -6.01
C ARG A 30 -5.69 23.06 -4.80
N ASP A 31 -4.55 23.75 -4.80
CA ASP A 31 -4.19 24.73 -3.77
C ASP A 31 -5.14 25.93 -3.80
N GLN A 32 -5.43 26.46 -4.99
CA GLN A 32 -6.30 27.63 -5.18
C GLN A 32 -7.74 27.38 -4.71
N VAL A 33 -8.29 26.19 -4.95
CA VAL A 33 -9.65 25.83 -4.51
C VAL A 33 -9.71 25.39 -3.04
N GLY A 34 -8.55 25.35 -2.36
CA GLY A 34 -8.44 25.05 -0.92
C GLY A 34 -8.47 23.55 -0.57
N LEU A 35 -8.45 22.65 -1.57
CA LEU A 35 -8.48 21.20 -1.32
C LEU A 35 -7.27 20.72 -0.53
N THR A 36 -6.09 21.32 -0.76
CA THR A 36 -4.87 20.98 -0.02
C THR A 36 -5.03 21.19 1.48
N ASP A 37 -5.72 22.25 1.93
CA ASP A 37 -5.94 22.49 3.37
C ASP A 37 -7.08 21.66 3.96
N LEU A 38 -8.07 21.30 3.13
CA LEU A 38 -9.21 20.50 3.55
C LEU A 38 -8.86 19.02 3.76
N ILE A 39 -7.90 18.50 2.97
CA ILE A 39 -7.45 17.11 2.99
C ILE A 39 -6.13 17.00 3.76
N ALA A 40 -6.03 16.02 4.65
CA ALA A 40 -4.88 15.85 5.52
C ALA A 40 -4.28 14.42 5.42
N GLU A 41 -3.90 13.83 6.56
CA GLU A 41 -3.19 12.54 6.60
C GLU A 41 -4.05 11.36 6.14
N ILE A 42 -3.40 10.26 5.77
CA ILE A 42 -4.06 8.96 5.66
C ILE A 42 -4.45 8.50 7.08
N ASP A 43 -5.76 8.38 7.33
CA ASP A 43 -6.30 7.87 8.58
C ASP A 43 -6.39 6.34 8.60
N SER A 44 -6.57 5.71 7.43
CA SER A 44 -6.56 4.24 7.36
C SER A 44 -6.32 3.68 5.98
N LEU A 45 -5.75 2.48 5.98
CA LEU A 45 -5.53 1.61 4.83
C LEU A 45 -6.60 0.52 4.84
N MET A 46 -7.19 0.22 3.69
CA MET A 46 -8.23 -0.80 3.58
C MET A 46 -7.80 -1.89 2.60
N LEU A 47 -7.89 -3.14 3.05
CA LEU A 47 -7.61 -4.32 2.25
C LEU A 47 -8.64 -5.41 2.53
N THR A 48 -8.81 -6.31 1.57
CA THR A 48 -9.63 -7.50 1.70
C THR A 48 -8.77 -8.75 1.53
N VAL A 49 -9.13 -9.80 2.25
CA VAL A 49 -8.56 -11.15 2.13
C VAL A 49 -9.65 -12.15 1.77
N ASP A 50 -9.26 -13.33 1.30
CA ASP A 50 -10.21 -14.41 1.03
C ASP A 50 -10.81 -14.99 2.34
N PRO A 51 -12.00 -15.62 2.26
CA PRO A 51 -12.63 -16.27 3.40
C PRO A 51 -11.70 -17.25 4.13
N GLY A 52 -11.67 -17.18 5.45
CA GLY A 52 -10.83 -18.01 6.31
C GLY A 52 -9.40 -17.52 6.52
N HIS A 53 -9.04 -16.30 6.06
CA HIS A 53 -7.66 -15.81 6.14
C HIS A 53 -7.46 -14.58 7.03
N SER A 54 -8.50 -13.87 7.45
CA SER A 54 -8.33 -12.62 8.20
C SER A 54 -7.70 -12.81 9.57
N ILE A 55 -8.04 -13.88 10.29
CA ILE A 55 -7.50 -14.17 11.61
C ILE A 55 -5.98 -14.43 11.53
N ASP A 56 -5.55 -15.30 10.62
CA ASP A 56 -4.14 -15.59 10.40
C ASP A 56 -3.37 -14.35 9.90
N TYR A 57 -4.01 -13.53 9.05
CA TYR A 57 -3.39 -12.30 8.59
C TYR A 57 -3.26 -11.24 9.69
N VAL A 58 -4.23 -11.16 10.62
CA VAL A 58 -4.10 -10.33 11.82
C VAL A 58 -2.90 -10.79 12.65
N ALA A 59 -2.71 -12.10 12.82
CA ALA A 59 -1.55 -12.64 13.54
C ALA A 59 -0.22 -12.33 12.83
N GLU A 60 -0.18 -12.47 11.51
CA GLU A 60 0.98 -12.12 10.68
C GLU A 60 1.34 -10.63 10.82
N LEU A 61 0.36 -9.74 10.66
CA LEU A 61 0.57 -8.30 10.83
C LEU A 61 0.98 -7.97 12.28
N ALA A 62 0.37 -8.60 13.28
CA ALA A 62 0.73 -8.38 14.67
C ALA A 62 2.16 -8.82 15.00
N LEU A 63 2.69 -9.84 14.33
CA LEU A 63 4.07 -10.31 14.48
C LEU A 63 5.09 -9.49 13.67
N MET A 64 4.73 -9.09 12.44
CA MET A 64 5.66 -8.47 11.49
C MET A 64 5.59 -6.94 11.48
N THR A 65 4.69 -6.33 12.25
CA THR A 65 4.50 -4.88 12.27
C THR A 65 4.19 -4.40 13.71
N PRO A 66 4.26 -3.09 13.99
CA PRO A 66 3.90 -2.58 15.32
C PRO A 66 2.39 -2.50 15.56
N TYR A 67 1.55 -2.98 14.63
CA TYR A 67 0.10 -2.85 14.75
C TYR A 67 -0.49 -3.75 15.82
N HIS A 68 -1.52 -3.25 16.51
CA HIS A 68 -2.29 -4.00 17.50
C HIS A 68 -3.72 -4.21 17.01
N TYR A 69 -4.26 -5.42 17.23
CA TYR A 69 -5.69 -5.65 17.04
C TYR A 69 -6.49 -4.82 18.06
N LEU A 70 -7.42 -4.02 17.56
CA LEU A 70 -8.26 -3.15 18.39
C LEU A 70 -9.66 -3.75 18.57
N VAL A 71 -10.33 -4.03 17.46
CA VAL A 71 -11.73 -4.46 17.46
C VAL A 71 -12.11 -5.07 16.12
N THR A 72 -13.14 -5.90 16.11
CA THR A 72 -13.82 -6.35 14.89
C THR A 72 -15.13 -5.60 14.71
N LEU A 73 -15.36 -5.11 13.50
CA LEU A 73 -16.63 -4.58 13.04
C LEU A 73 -17.31 -5.65 12.18
N GLU A 74 -18.42 -6.17 12.66
CA GLU A 74 -19.19 -7.22 11.99
C GLU A 74 -20.42 -6.64 11.29
N SER A 75 -20.47 -6.75 9.97
CA SER A 75 -21.67 -6.50 9.18
C SER A 75 -22.32 -7.82 8.77
N GLU A 76 -23.40 -7.78 7.99
CA GLU A 76 -24.15 -8.97 7.60
C GLU A 76 -23.25 -9.99 6.88
N SER A 77 -22.49 -9.54 5.89
CA SER A 77 -21.65 -10.40 5.04
C SER A 77 -20.15 -10.24 5.23
N HIS A 78 -19.66 -9.35 6.11
CA HIS A 78 -18.22 -9.13 6.31
C HIS A 78 -17.78 -9.13 7.78
N TRP A 79 -16.52 -9.53 7.96
CA TRP A 79 -15.70 -9.16 9.11
C TRP A 79 -14.77 -8.02 8.70
N THR A 80 -14.60 -7.02 9.55
CA THR A 80 -13.59 -5.97 9.37
C THR A 80 -12.79 -5.81 10.66
N HIS A 81 -11.55 -6.28 10.67
CA HIS A 81 -10.65 -6.15 11.81
C HIS A 81 -9.90 -4.81 11.71
N VAL A 82 -9.98 -4.01 12.76
CA VAL A 82 -9.27 -2.75 12.88
C VAL A 82 -7.97 -3.02 13.63
N LEU A 83 -6.84 -2.76 12.98
CA LEU A 83 -5.54 -2.75 13.62
C LEU A 83 -5.05 -1.31 13.74
N ARG A 84 -4.48 -0.96 14.90
CA ARG A 84 -4.01 0.39 15.21
C ARG A 84 -2.70 0.34 15.99
N ILE A 85 -1.80 1.27 15.70
CA ILE A 85 -0.62 1.55 16.53
C ILE A 85 -1.02 2.62 17.55
N ASP A 86 -1.35 3.80 17.05
CA ASP A 86 -1.80 4.97 17.80
C ASP A 86 -2.72 5.85 16.93
N MET A 87 -2.95 7.10 17.35
CA MET A 87 -3.75 8.07 16.59
C MET A 87 -2.94 8.89 15.57
N ASN A 88 -1.62 8.70 15.51
CA ASN A 88 -0.74 9.42 14.58
C ASN A 88 -0.49 8.60 13.32
N SER A 89 -0.39 7.28 13.42
CA SER A 89 -0.23 6.36 12.28
C SER A 89 -1.56 5.86 11.76
N PRO A 90 -1.69 5.54 10.46
CA PRO A 90 -2.95 5.06 9.89
C PRO A 90 -3.39 3.74 10.54
N ASP A 91 -4.69 3.49 10.61
CA ASP A 91 -5.21 2.15 10.94
C ASP A 91 -5.07 1.23 9.72
N ILE A 92 -5.01 -0.09 9.94
CA ILE A 92 -5.19 -1.10 8.89
C ILE A 92 -6.54 -1.77 9.10
N LEU A 93 -7.40 -1.72 8.08
CA LEU A 93 -8.69 -2.38 8.02
C LEU A 93 -8.57 -3.65 7.19
N VAL A 94 -8.50 -4.81 7.86
CA VAL A 94 -8.50 -6.13 7.22
C VAL A 94 -9.93 -6.62 7.09
N ARG A 95 -10.44 -6.68 5.87
CA ARG A 95 -11.82 -7.09 5.58
C ARG A 95 -11.85 -8.51 5.02
N GLU A 96 -12.83 -9.30 5.45
CA GLU A 96 -13.08 -10.65 4.93
C GLU A 96 -14.56 -10.82 4.63
N VAL A 97 -14.89 -11.35 3.45
CA VAL A 97 -16.26 -11.77 3.12
C VAL A 97 -16.56 -13.10 3.83
N LYS A 98 -17.73 -13.21 4.45
CA LYS A 98 -18.16 -14.44 5.14
C LYS A 98 -18.50 -15.57 4.16
N ASP A 99 -19.02 -15.22 2.98
CA ASP A 99 -19.39 -16.17 1.93
C ASP A 99 -18.45 -16.03 0.71
N PRO A 100 -17.70 -17.07 0.32
CA PRO A 100 -16.86 -17.06 -0.88
C PRO A 100 -17.63 -16.85 -2.18
N ALA A 101 -18.95 -17.00 -2.21
CA ALA A 101 -19.79 -16.71 -3.36
C ALA A 101 -20.15 -15.23 -3.52
N THR A 102 -19.84 -14.38 -2.53
CA THR A 102 -20.10 -12.93 -2.55
C THR A 102 -19.54 -12.30 -3.83
N ARG A 103 -20.37 -11.53 -4.53
CA ARG A 103 -20.01 -10.84 -5.77
C ARG A 103 -19.97 -9.34 -5.53
N GLY A 104 -19.01 -8.67 -6.16
CA GLY A 104 -18.86 -7.23 -6.05
C GLY A 104 -17.75 -6.69 -6.93
N ILE A 105 -17.68 -5.37 -7.07
CA ILE A 105 -16.74 -4.68 -7.96
C ILE A 105 -15.27 -5.05 -7.67
N PHE A 106 -14.89 -5.13 -6.39
CA PHE A 106 -13.52 -5.45 -5.98
C PHE A 106 -13.10 -6.86 -6.38
N ARG A 107 -14.03 -7.82 -6.29
CA ARG A 107 -13.84 -9.18 -6.76
C ARG A 107 -13.70 -9.23 -8.28
N SER A 108 -14.60 -8.57 -9.00
CA SER A 108 -14.57 -8.54 -10.47
C SER A 108 -13.27 -7.93 -11.01
N LEU A 109 -12.69 -6.95 -10.32
CA LEU A 109 -11.40 -6.38 -10.69
C LEU A 109 -10.23 -7.37 -10.53
N ASN A 110 -10.34 -8.40 -9.69
CA ASN A 110 -9.35 -9.47 -9.56
C ASN A 110 -9.60 -10.61 -10.55
N GLU A 111 -10.87 -10.96 -10.82
CA GLU A 111 -11.27 -12.10 -11.66
C GLU A 111 -10.85 -11.98 -13.13
N VAL A 112 -10.55 -10.77 -13.61
CA VAL A 112 -10.07 -10.55 -14.98
C VAL A 112 -8.57 -10.80 -15.15
N TYR A 113 -7.83 -11.10 -14.08
CA TYR A 113 -6.38 -11.32 -14.11
C TYR A 113 -6.01 -12.76 -13.72
N PRO A 114 -5.04 -13.41 -14.40
CA PRO A 114 -4.75 -14.84 -14.24
C PRO A 114 -4.45 -15.32 -12.82
N ILE A 115 -3.63 -14.58 -12.08
CA ILE A 115 -3.31 -14.91 -10.68
C ILE A 115 -4.34 -14.27 -9.73
N GLY A 116 -4.78 -13.04 -10.03
CA GLY A 116 -5.84 -12.36 -9.28
C GLY A 116 -7.12 -13.20 -9.13
N ALA A 117 -7.52 -13.91 -10.18
CA ALA A 117 -8.73 -14.75 -10.19
C ALA A 117 -8.67 -15.93 -9.21
N ARG A 118 -7.48 -16.33 -8.76
CA ARG A 118 -7.29 -17.44 -7.80
C ARG A 118 -7.54 -17.02 -6.37
N LYS A 119 -7.35 -15.74 -6.08
CA LYS A 119 -7.65 -15.12 -4.79
C LYS A 119 -8.59 -13.94 -4.98
N PRO A 120 -9.83 -14.20 -5.44
CA PRO A 120 -10.66 -13.18 -6.05
C PRO A 120 -11.11 -12.12 -5.05
N ASN A 121 -11.17 -12.40 -3.75
CA ASN A 121 -11.50 -11.39 -2.73
C ASN A 121 -10.26 -10.72 -2.13
N CYS A 122 -9.06 -11.20 -2.45
CA CYS A 122 -7.82 -10.73 -1.86
C CYS A 122 -7.24 -9.53 -2.63
N ARG A 123 -7.20 -8.35 -2.00
CA ARG A 123 -6.54 -7.16 -2.57
C ARG A 123 -6.44 -6.00 -1.58
N TYR A 124 -5.49 -5.11 -1.85
CA TYR A 124 -5.59 -3.74 -1.38
C TYR A 124 -6.77 -3.03 -2.05
N MET A 125 -7.60 -2.34 -1.26
CA MET A 125 -8.75 -1.59 -1.75
C MET A 125 -8.41 -0.12 -1.96
N GLY A 126 -7.67 0.49 -1.04
CA GLY A 126 -7.43 1.93 -1.06
C GLY A 126 -7.12 2.51 0.31
N GLU A 127 -7.03 3.83 0.36
CA GLU A 127 -6.71 4.62 1.55
C GLU A 127 -7.83 5.61 1.86
N ILE A 128 -8.01 5.93 3.14
CA ILE A 128 -8.96 6.91 3.64
C ILE A 128 -8.17 8.08 4.21
N LEU A 129 -8.40 9.27 3.66
CA LEU A 129 -7.80 10.53 4.08
C LEU A 129 -8.70 11.23 5.09
N ARG A 130 -8.11 11.82 6.12
CA ARG A 130 -8.81 12.71 7.03
C ARG A 130 -9.14 14.01 6.32
N VAL A 131 -10.36 14.51 6.53
CA VAL A 131 -10.77 15.82 6.03
C VAL A 131 -11.36 16.68 7.14
N THR A 132 -11.35 17.99 6.96
CA THR A 132 -11.98 18.94 7.88
C THR A 132 -13.44 19.23 7.53
N ASN A 133 -13.84 18.99 6.28
CA ASN A 133 -15.22 19.13 5.80
C ASN A 133 -15.49 18.14 4.66
N LEU A 134 -16.21 17.06 4.95
CA LEU A 134 -16.50 15.99 3.99
C LEU A 134 -17.33 16.49 2.82
N HIS A 135 -18.37 17.25 3.10
CA HIS A 135 -19.29 17.75 2.08
C HIS A 135 -18.55 18.63 1.07
N GLU A 136 -17.70 19.53 1.55
CA GLU A 136 -16.97 20.45 0.70
C GLU A 136 -15.91 19.73 -0.15
N VAL A 137 -15.15 18.80 0.43
CA VAL A 137 -14.20 17.99 -0.33
C VAL A 137 -14.91 17.19 -1.43
N VAL A 138 -16.02 16.53 -1.11
CA VAL A 138 -16.78 15.75 -2.10
C VAL A 138 -17.33 16.66 -3.20
N ARG A 139 -17.86 17.85 -2.86
CA ARG A 139 -18.37 18.83 -3.83
C ARG A 139 -17.26 19.27 -4.80
N LEU A 140 -16.13 19.74 -4.26
CA LEU A 140 -14.99 20.21 -5.06
C LEU A 140 -14.41 19.10 -5.94
N GLN A 141 -14.26 17.87 -5.41
CA GLN A 141 -13.79 16.75 -6.21
C GLN A 141 -14.81 16.34 -7.29
N SER A 142 -16.11 16.44 -7.02
CA SER A 142 -17.15 16.16 -8.03
C SER A 142 -17.16 17.19 -9.15
N GLU A 143 -16.87 18.47 -8.86
CA GLU A 143 -16.68 19.54 -9.87
C GLU A 143 -15.46 19.27 -10.76
N ARG A 144 -14.47 18.55 -10.24
CA ARG A 144 -13.28 18.04 -10.95
C ARG A 144 -13.51 16.67 -11.58
N GLU A 145 -14.79 16.28 -11.75
CA GLU A 145 -15.27 15.07 -12.40
C GLU A 145 -14.95 13.73 -11.70
N PHE A 146 -14.43 13.76 -10.47
CA PHE A 146 -14.26 12.54 -9.69
C PHE A 146 -15.61 11.95 -9.28
N ARG A 147 -15.74 10.65 -9.45
CA ARG A 147 -16.99 9.93 -9.17
C ARG A 147 -16.91 9.24 -7.83
N PHE A 148 -18.01 9.33 -7.09
CA PHE A 148 -18.17 8.69 -5.78
C PHE A 148 -19.16 7.54 -5.84
N PHE A 149 -19.01 6.58 -4.93
CA PHE A 149 -20.10 5.67 -4.59
C PHE A 149 -21.27 6.46 -4.02
N SER A 150 -22.49 6.09 -4.41
CA SER A 150 -23.68 6.60 -3.73
C SER A 150 -23.76 6.01 -2.32
N GLN A 151 -24.54 6.64 -1.43
CA GLN A 151 -24.80 6.08 -0.10
C GLN A 151 -25.48 4.70 -0.16
N ASP A 152 -26.27 4.44 -1.21
CA ASP A 152 -26.84 3.11 -1.47
C ASP A 152 -25.77 2.10 -1.84
N ASP A 153 -24.79 2.49 -2.67
CA ASP A 153 -23.68 1.61 -3.03
C ASP A 153 -22.79 1.33 -1.82
N VAL A 154 -22.47 2.34 -1.01
CA VAL A 154 -21.66 2.19 0.23
C VAL A 154 -22.32 1.18 1.17
N ARG A 155 -23.65 1.28 1.37
CA ARG A 155 -24.42 0.33 2.18
C ARG A 155 -24.42 -1.08 1.59
N LYS A 156 -24.64 -1.22 0.28
CA LYS A 156 -24.64 -2.54 -0.40
C LYS A 156 -23.27 -3.22 -0.38
N LEU A 157 -22.18 -2.44 -0.39
CA LEU A 157 -20.81 -2.94 -0.29
C LEU A 157 -20.35 -3.15 1.17
N GLU A 158 -21.23 -2.85 2.13
CA GLU A 158 -20.94 -2.89 3.57
C GLU A 158 -19.64 -2.15 3.92
N LEU A 159 -19.47 -0.97 3.31
CA LEU A 159 -18.37 -0.04 3.60
C LEU A 159 -18.82 0.95 4.69
N PRO A 160 -17.88 1.57 5.45
CA PRO A 160 -18.27 2.49 6.53
C PRO A 160 -19.11 3.66 6.03
N GLY A 161 -20.30 3.85 6.61
CA GLY A 161 -21.31 4.79 6.11
C GLY A 161 -20.96 6.28 6.34
N ASN A 162 -19.97 6.57 7.17
CA ASN A 162 -19.47 7.92 7.45
C ASN A 162 -18.28 8.33 6.56
N ILE A 163 -18.01 7.58 5.49
CA ILE A 163 -16.91 7.83 4.56
C ILE A 163 -17.47 8.05 3.15
N ALA A 164 -17.01 9.11 2.48
CA ALA A 164 -17.22 9.26 1.05
C ALA A 164 -16.09 8.55 0.30
N LEU A 165 -16.43 7.62 -0.60
CA LEU A 165 -15.46 6.79 -1.31
C LEU A 165 -15.57 7.03 -2.81
N THR A 166 -14.44 7.27 -3.48
CA THR A 166 -14.41 7.32 -4.94
C THR A 166 -14.78 5.96 -5.54
N LYS A 167 -15.24 5.94 -6.78
CA LYS A 167 -15.22 4.71 -7.58
C LYS A 167 -13.75 4.28 -7.78
N PRO A 168 -13.48 2.98 -8.00
CA PRO A 168 -12.12 2.50 -8.25
C PRO A 168 -11.48 3.25 -9.43
N SER A 169 -10.27 3.73 -9.23
CA SER A 169 -9.45 4.37 -10.26
C SER A 169 -9.27 3.43 -11.47
N PRO A 170 -9.39 3.93 -12.71
CA PRO A 170 -9.12 3.12 -13.90
C PRO A 170 -7.62 2.80 -14.06
N TYR A 171 -6.74 3.47 -13.32
CA TYR A 171 -5.29 3.33 -13.44
C TYR A 171 -4.67 2.46 -12.35
N THR A 172 -5.24 2.52 -11.13
CA THR A 172 -4.72 1.80 -9.96
C THR A 172 -5.69 0.77 -9.39
N HIS A 173 -6.94 0.77 -9.86
CA HIS A 173 -8.07 0.02 -9.28
C HIS A 173 -8.35 0.29 -7.80
N ASN A 174 -7.71 1.28 -7.19
CA ASN A 174 -7.89 1.62 -5.79
C ASN A 174 -8.97 2.69 -5.63
N ILE A 175 -9.56 2.76 -4.45
CA ILE A 175 -10.44 3.86 -4.03
C ILE A 175 -9.67 4.85 -3.16
N VAL A 176 -10.13 6.09 -3.16
CA VAL A 176 -9.74 7.10 -2.15
C VAL A 176 -10.98 7.42 -1.32
N GLY A 177 -10.85 7.34 0.00
CA GLY A 177 -11.88 7.68 0.95
C GLY A 177 -11.62 9.01 1.65
N TYR A 178 -12.68 9.66 2.10
CA TYR A 178 -12.60 10.85 2.93
C TYR A 178 -13.43 10.64 4.20
N LEU A 179 -12.80 10.84 5.35
CA LEU A 179 -13.42 10.77 6.67
C LEU A 179 -13.29 12.13 7.35
N GLU A 180 -14.42 12.80 7.58
CA GLU A 180 -14.41 14.04 8.37
C GLU A 180 -14.21 13.69 9.84
N ARG A 181 -13.13 14.24 10.42
CA ARG A 181 -12.75 13.96 11.80
C ARG A 181 -11.88 15.09 12.38
N PRO A 182 -12.26 15.64 13.55
CA PRO A 182 -11.40 16.49 14.36
C PRO A 182 -10.17 15.74 14.90
N LEU A 183 -9.04 16.44 15.06
CA LEU A 183 -7.77 15.81 15.49
C LEU A 183 -7.85 15.17 16.89
N ASP A 184 -8.68 15.71 17.77
CA ASP A 184 -8.90 15.26 19.14
C ASP A 184 -9.93 14.12 19.25
N GLN A 185 -10.53 13.70 18.14
CA GLN A 185 -11.50 12.61 18.11
C GLN A 185 -10.90 11.30 17.59
N LEU A 186 -11.43 10.19 18.13
CA LEU A 186 -11.06 8.85 17.68
C LEU A 186 -11.49 8.60 16.24
N ARG A 187 -10.73 7.76 15.52
CA ARG A 187 -11.19 7.21 14.25
C ARG A 187 -12.29 6.20 14.55
N VAL A 188 -13.50 6.50 14.06
CA VAL A 188 -14.70 5.67 14.19
C VAL A 188 -15.19 5.34 12.80
N TYR A 189 -15.37 4.05 12.52
CA TYR A 189 -15.91 3.56 11.26
C TYR A 189 -17.36 3.15 11.51
N ALA A 190 -18.32 3.84 10.86
CA ALA A 190 -19.74 3.56 11.01
C ALA A 190 -20.11 2.29 10.22
N LEU A 191 -19.77 1.13 10.79
CA LEU A 191 -19.91 -0.17 10.16
C LEU A 191 -20.27 -1.25 11.20
N GLY A 192 -21.43 -1.88 11.02
CA GLY A 192 -21.78 -3.11 11.73
C GLY A 192 -21.81 -3.02 13.25
N ILE A 193 -21.64 -4.18 13.89
CA ILE A 193 -21.54 -4.36 15.34
C ILE A 193 -20.05 -4.39 15.71
N SER A 194 -19.67 -3.56 16.68
CA SER A 194 -18.31 -3.51 17.21
C SER A 194 -18.14 -4.49 18.37
N SER A 195 -17.18 -5.41 18.27
CA SER A 195 -16.86 -6.37 19.33
C SER A 195 -15.39 -6.81 19.30
N ILE A 196 -14.83 -7.13 20.47
CA ILE A 196 -13.56 -7.84 20.57
C ILE A 196 -13.87 -9.32 20.42
N ARG A 197 -13.38 -9.93 19.35
CA ARG A 197 -13.57 -11.36 19.09
C ARG A 197 -12.49 -12.17 19.79
N ALA A 198 -12.89 -13.19 20.54
CA ALA A 198 -11.98 -14.01 21.34
C ALA A 198 -10.93 -14.75 20.50
N ASP A 199 -11.33 -15.29 19.34
CA ASP A 199 -10.43 -16.02 18.43
C ASP A 199 -9.38 -15.11 17.78
N VAL A 200 -9.76 -13.89 17.39
CA VAL A 200 -8.83 -12.89 16.87
C VAL A 200 -7.89 -12.38 17.97
N GLN A 201 -8.43 -12.14 19.18
CA GLN A 201 -7.66 -11.69 20.33
C GLN A 201 -6.57 -12.70 20.70
N GLU A 202 -6.89 -13.99 20.70
CA GLU A 202 -5.96 -15.06 21.06
C GLU A 202 -4.72 -15.07 20.14
N VAL A 203 -4.92 -15.04 18.81
CA VAL A 203 -3.79 -15.05 17.87
C VAL A 203 -2.99 -13.75 17.90
N TYR A 204 -3.65 -12.62 18.14
CA TYR A 204 -2.99 -11.32 18.31
C TYR A 204 -2.09 -11.31 19.55
N GLU A 205 -2.59 -11.76 20.70
CA GLU A 205 -1.83 -11.80 21.95
C GLU A 205 -0.64 -12.75 21.85
N ALA A 206 -0.83 -13.92 21.20
CA ALA A 206 0.26 -14.85 20.94
C ALA A 206 1.34 -14.23 20.04
N ALA A 207 0.95 -13.52 18.98
CA ALA A 207 1.88 -12.83 18.09
C ALA A 207 2.67 -11.71 18.80
N LYS A 208 2.02 -10.93 19.68
CA LYS A 208 2.70 -9.89 20.47
C LYS A 208 3.62 -10.46 21.53
N ALA A 209 3.20 -11.50 22.24
CA ALA A 209 4.08 -12.21 23.16
C ALA A 209 5.32 -12.79 22.45
N LEU A 210 5.17 -13.24 21.20
CA LEU A 210 6.29 -13.67 20.38
C LEU A 210 7.19 -12.50 19.96
N GLN A 211 6.65 -11.35 19.54
CA GLN A 211 7.45 -10.14 19.28
C GLN A 211 8.30 -9.74 20.49
N ASP A 212 7.70 -9.76 21.68
CA ASP A 212 8.38 -9.42 22.93
C ASP A 212 9.51 -10.42 23.24
N LYS A 213 9.22 -11.72 23.07
CA LYS A 213 10.21 -12.79 23.26
C LYS A 213 11.38 -12.69 22.29
N LEU A 214 11.12 -12.24 21.06
CA LEU A 214 12.12 -12.00 20.02
C LEU A 214 12.82 -10.65 20.19
N ALA A 215 12.41 -9.81 21.16
CA ALA A 215 12.94 -8.47 21.39
C ALA A 215 12.86 -7.53 20.16
N ILE A 216 11.86 -7.72 19.29
CA ILE A 216 11.67 -6.90 18.07
C ILE A 216 10.56 -5.86 18.18
N ALA A 217 9.73 -5.92 19.23
CA ALA A 217 8.54 -5.08 19.38
C ALA A 217 8.85 -3.57 19.24
N GLU A 218 9.91 -3.11 19.90
CA GLU A 218 10.34 -1.71 19.87
C GLU A 218 11.09 -1.33 18.58
N LEU A 219 11.62 -2.31 17.85
CA LEU A 219 12.41 -2.08 16.65
C LEU A 219 11.52 -1.81 15.44
N LEU A 220 10.35 -2.44 15.39
CA LEU A 220 9.37 -2.23 14.33
C LEU A 220 8.69 -0.86 14.47
N GLN A 221 8.63 -0.10 13.38
CA GLN A 221 8.07 1.25 13.33
C GLN A 221 6.92 1.30 12.31
N PRO A 222 6.10 2.38 12.32
CA PRO A 222 4.94 2.49 11.45
C PRO A 222 5.26 2.41 9.95
N CYS A 223 4.20 2.38 9.15
CA CYS A 223 4.33 2.32 7.69
C CYS A 223 5.11 3.53 7.17
N ASP A 224 6.17 3.27 6.40
CA ASP A 224 6.99 4.27 5.71
C ASP A 224 6.35 4.60 4.35
N HIS A 225 6.00 3.57 3.56
CA HIS A 225 5.44 3.81 2.23
C HIS A 225 4.61 2.67 1.66
N LEU A 226 3.86 3.03 0.62
CA LEU A 226 2.90 2.19 -0.08
C LEU A 226 3.24 2.15 -1.57
N ALA A 227 3.82 1.06 -2.07
CA ALA A 227 4.16 0.96 -3.50
C ALA A 227 3.08 0.25 -4.30
N THR A 228 2.51 0.99 -5.24
CA THR A 228 1.51 0.54 -6.19
C THR A 228 2.16 0.29 -7.55
N ARG A 229 1.89 -0.87 -8.13
CA ARG A 229 2.31 -1.18 -9.50
C ARG A 229 1.19 -0.88 -10.47
N VAL A 230 1.52 -0.20 -11.56
CA VAL A 230 0.60 0.16 -12.65
C VAL A 230 1.20 -0.16 -14.00
N TYR A 231 0.35 -0.27 -15.03
CA TYR A 231 0.81 -0.44 -16.40
C TYR A 231 1.73 0.70 -16.83
N SER A 232 2.71 0.40 -17.68
CA SER A 232 3.66 1.39 -18.22
C SER A 232 2.96 2.67 -18.73
N GLN A 233 1.93 2.53 -19.56
CA GLN A 233 1.18 3.66 -20.13
C GLN A 233 0.35 4.46 -19.10
N ASN A 234 0.09 3.89 -17.93
CA ASN A 234 -0.76 4.48 -16.90
C ASN A 234 0.05 5.19 -15.80
N ARG A 235 1.39 5.13 -15.82
CA ARG A 235 2.26 5.67 -14.77
C ARG A 235 1.93 7.11 -14.39
N GLU A 236 2.03 8.01 -15.37
CA GLU A 236 1.93 9.45 -15.16
C GLU A 236 0.50 9.86 -14.79
N VAL A 237 -0.50 9.28 -15.46
CA VAL A 237 -1.91 9.57 -15.16
C VAL A 237 -2.35 9.04 -13.79
N ALA A 238 -1.83 7.89 -13.34
CA ALA A 238 -2.09 7.38 -11.99
C ALA A 238 -1.56 8.32 -10.90
N ILE A 239 -0.36 8.87 -11.11
CA ILE A 239 0.26 9.84 -10.19
C ILE A 239 -0.56 11.13 -10.17
N LEU A 240 -0.89 11.71 -11.34
CA LEU A 240 -1.66 12.94 -11.42
C LEU A 240 -3.07 12.78 -10.82
N GLU A 241 -3.72 11.64 -11.01
CA GLU A 241 -5.02 11.33 -10.40
C GLU A 241 -4.91 11.29 -8.88
N TYR A 242 -3.92 10.57 -8.33
CA TYR A 242 -3.71 10.50 -6.88
C TYR A 242 -3.39 11.86 -6.27
N LEU A 243 -2.53 12.65 -6.90
CA LEU A 243 -2.23 14.01 -6.46
C LEU A 243 -3.51 14.87 -6.49
N SER A 244 -4.36 14.72 -7.49
CA SER A 244 -5.64 15.45 -7.54
C SER A 244 -6.59 15.04 -6.40
N LEU A 245 -6.58 13.76 -6.00
CA LEU A 245 -7.44 13.21 -4.94
C LEU A 245 -6.91 13.39 -3.51
N SER A 246 -5.70 13.91 -3.33
CA SER A 246 -5.04 13.98 -2.03
C SER A 246 -4.41 15.34 -1.77
N SER A 247 -3.83 15.53 -0.59
CA SER A 247 -2.94 16.66 -0.26
C SER A 247 -1.46 16.26 -0.37
N TYR A 248 -1.11 15.47 -1.37
CA TYR A 248 0.27 15.03 -1.62
C TYR A 248 0.94 15.89 -2.69
N TYR A 249 2.26 15.99 -2.70
CA TYR A 249 3.04 16.58 -3.77
C TYR A 249 3.90 15.52 -4.46
N TYR A 250 4.32 15.81 -5.69
CA TYR A 250 5.24 14.96 -6.41
C TYR A 250 6.66 15.18 -5.89
N TRP A 251 7.20 14.20 -5.17
CA TRP A 251 8.53 14.31 -4.58
C TRP A 251 9.62 14.08 -5.64
N GLY A 252 9.44 13.12 -6.53
CA GLY A 252 10.49 12.77 -7.47
C GLY A 252 10.39 11.37 -8.04
N SER A 253 11.32 11.03 -8.92
CA SER A 253 11.37 9.69 -9.52
C SER A 253 12.76 9.25 -9.95
N TYR A 254 12.98 7.95 -9.87
CA TYR A 254 14.21 7.30 -10.27
C TYR A 254 13.97 6.39 -11.48
N ASP A 255 14.91 6.43 -12.42
CA ASP A 255 14.93 5.55 -13.58
C ASP A 255 15.81 4.33 -13.31
N ILE A 256 15.22 3.13 -13.33
CA ILE A 256 15.89 1.84 -13.15
C ILE A 256 15.95 1.12 -14.51
N LYS A 257 16.84 1.63 -15.38
CA LYS A 257 16.93 1.23 -16.80
C LYS A 257 17.10 -0.27 -16.99
N ASP A 258 17.99 -0.90 -16.24
CA ASP A 258 18.33 -2.32 -16.40
C ASP A 258 17.18 -3.27 -15.97
N GLN A 259 16.17 -2.76 -15.27
CA GLN A 259 14.96 -3.49 -14.91
C GLN A 259 13.73 -3.04 -15.72
N ASN A 260 13.93 -2.24 -16.77
CA ASN A 260 12.86 -1.57 -17.53
C ASN A 260 11.83 -0.92 -16.59
N SER A 261 12.26 -0.28 -15.50
CA SER A 261 11.35 0.16 -14.45
C SER A 261 11.63 1.59 -14.02
N SER A 262 10.62 2.22 -13.44
CA SER A 262 10.72 3.52 -12.80
C SER A 262 9.90 3.55 -11.53
N THR A 263 10.44 4.19 -10.51
CA THR A 263 9.79 4.34 -9.21
C THR A 263 9.58 5.82 -8.94
N ASN A 264 8.35 6.20 -8.65
CA ASN A 264 7.90 7.59 -8.56
C ASN A 264 7.26 7.79 -7.19
N VAL A 265 7.71 8.81 -6.46
CA VAL A 265 7.36 9.01 -5.06
C VAL A 265 6.52 10.27 -4.92
N THR A 266 5.48 10.17 -4.11
CA THR A 266 4.68 11.31 -3.67
C THR A 266 4.66 11.34 -2.13
N LYS A 267 4.66 12.54 -1.56
CA LYS A 267 4.71 12.75 -0.10
C LYS A 267 3.63 13.73 0.34
N SER A 268 3.25 13.67 1.61
CA SER A 268 2.28 14.60 2.18
C SER A 268 2.82 16.03 2.20
N VAL A 269 1.98 17.00 1.81
CA VAL A 269 2.29 18.44 1.95
C VAL A 269 2.38 18.84 3.42
N HIS A 270 1.61 18.19 4.29
CA HIS A 270 1.43 18.60 5.69
C HIS A 270 2.39 17.94 6.65
N PHE A 271 2.89 16.75 6.31
CA PHE A 271 3.63 15.90 7.23
C PHE A 271 4.93 15.44 6.60
N GLY A 272 6.05 15.88 7.18
CA GLY A 272 7.38 15.46 6.75
C GLY A 272 7.74 14.02 7.16
N ASN A 273 7.05 13.48 8.17
CA ASN A 273 7.25 12.11 8.66
C ASN A 273 6.20 11.18 8.06
N GLU A 274 6.67 10.19 7.31
CA GLU A 274 5.89 9.13 6.68
C GLU A 274 5.05 8.32 7.67
N PHE A 275 5.46 8.18 8.92
CA PHE A 275 4.73 7.42 9.92
C PHE A 275 3.33 7.98 10.19
N ARG A 276 3.16 9.29 9.94
CA ARG A 276 1.86 9.97 10.05
C ARG A 276 1.02 9.86 8.79
N SER A 277 1.67 9.94 7.64
CA SER A 277 1.00 9.81 6.34
C SER A 277 1.99 9.18 5.37
N PRO A 278 1.91 7.85 5.16
CA PRO A 278 2.92 7.11 4.39
C PRO A 278 3.09 7.68 2.99
N ALA A 279 4.32 7.65 2.47
CA ALA A 279 4.57 8.06 1.10
C ALA A 279 3.86 7.11 0.12
N LYS A 280 3.33 7.65 -0.97
CA LYS A 280 2.68 6.85 -2.02
C LYS A 280 3.64 6.73 -3.20
N VAL A 281 4.00 5.49 -3.50
CA VAL A 281 4.97 5.14 -4.52
C VAL A 281 4.25 4.49 -5.70
N PHE A 282 4.57 4.91 -6.92
CA PHE A 282 4.06 4.35 -8.16
C PHE A 282 5.23 3.77 -8.95
N THR A 283 5.19 2.46 -9.17
CA THR A 283 6.18 1.75 -9.97
C THR A 283 5.53 1.26 -11.25
N ALA A 284 6.17 1.52 -12.37
CA ALA A 284 5.72 1.06 -13.67
C ALA A 284 6.91 0.79 -14.57
N ASN A 285 6.72 -0.12 -15.52
CA ASN A 285 7.72 -0.33 -16.54
C ASN A 285 7.96 0.95 -17.37
N ASN A 286 9.18 1.15 -17.86
CA ASN A 286 9.50 2.26 -18.75
C ASN A 286 8.90 2.08 -20.14
N THR A 287 8.80 0.84 -20.59
CA THR A 287 8.16 0.48 -21.85
C THR A 287 7.08 -0.59 -21.65
N PRO A 288 5.99 -0.58 -22.43
CA PRO A 288 4.88 -1.52 -22.27
C PRO A 288 5.24 -2.94 -22.70
N TYR A 289 4.50 -3.94 -22.21
CA TYR A 289 4.86 -5.35 -22.42
C TYR A 289 5.07 -5.75 -23.89
N PHE A 290 4.31 -5.15 -24.81
CA PHE A 290 4.32 -5.56 -26.22
C PHE A 290 5.59 -5.12 -26.95
N VAL A 291 6.40 -4.21 -26.41
CA VAL A 291 7.70 -3.85 -27.01
C VAL A 291 8.87 -4.63 -26.42
N ASN A 292 8.65 -5.40 -25.34
CA ASN A 292 9.72 -6.14 -24.67
C ASN A 292 10.44 -7.14 -25.58
N HIS A 293 9.76 -7.68 -26.60
CA HIS A 293 10.39 -8.58 -27.58
C HIS A 293 11.46 -7.87 -28.43
N LEU A 294 11.44 -6.54 -28.50
CA LEU A 294 12.44 -5.71 -29.17
C LEU A 294 13.53 -5.28 -28.20
N GLU A 295 13.14 -4.78 -27.03
CA GLU A 295 14.06 -4.25 -26.01
C GLU A 295 14.85 -5.35 -25.27
N GLN A 296 14.29 -6.56 -25.18
CA GLN A 296 14.86 -7.72 -24.48
C GLN A 296 15.25 -7.44 -23.01
N LEU A 297 14.57 -6.48 -22.39
CA LEU A 297 14.75 -6.15 -20.98
C LEU A 297 13.78 -6.93 -20.09
N PRO A 298 14.12 -7.15 -18.80
CA PRO A 298 13.19 -7.69 -17.81
C PRO A 298 11.89 -6.87 -17.74
N SER A 299 10.80 -7.47 -17.29
CA SER A 299 9.52 -6.74 -17.12
C SER A 299 8.72 -7.17 -15.90
N PRO A 300 9.36 -7.21 -14.72
CA PRO A 300 8.72 -7.69 -13.50
C PRO A 300 7.50 -6.84 -13.11
N THR A 301 7.59 -5.51 -13.24
CA THR A 301 6.48 -4.63 -12.87
C THR A 301 5.27 -4.82 -13.78
N GLU A 302 5.49 -4.91 -15.09
CA GLU A 302 4.43 -5.09 -16.08
C GLU A 302 3.82 -6.51 -15.98
N ASN A 303 4.64 -7.54 -15.75
CA ASN A 303 4.16 -8.90 -15.51
C ASN A 303 3.26 -8.98 -14.28
N PHE A 304 3.64 -8.35 -13.16
CA PHE A 304 2.77 -8.24 -11.99
C PHE A 304 1.40 -7.69 -12.35
N VAL A 305 1.35 -6.55 -13.05
CA VAL A 305 0.09 -5.87 -13.38
C VAL A 305 -0.74 -6.73 -14.33
N ARG A 306 -0.12 -7.47 -15.26
CA ARG A 306 -0.83 -8.42 -16.14
C ARG A 306 -1.37 -9.64 -15.40
N ASN A 307 -0.74 -10.04 -14.30
CA ASN A 307 -1.11 -11.23 -13.52
C ASN A 307 -2.09 -10.96 -12.39
N TYR A 308 -2.04 -9.75 -11.81
CA TYR A 308 -2.76 -9.38 -10.60
C TYR A 308 -3.68 -8.17 -10.76
N GLY A 309 -3.52 -7.42 -11.85
CA GLY A 309 -4.10 -6.10 -12.03
C GLY A 309 -3.27 -5.00 -11.37
N PRO A 310 -3.48 -3.72 -11.75
CA PRO A 310 -2.84 -2.60 -11.08
C PRO A 310 -3.37 -2.52 -9.65
N ARG A 311 -2.45 -2.48 -8.68
CA ARG A 311 -2.75 -2.41 -7.23
C ARG A 311 -1.48 -2.26 -6.40
N LEU A 312 -1.66 -2.11 -5.09
CA LEU A 312 -0.55 -2.16 -4.13
C LEU A 312 0.19 -3.49 -4.23
N HIS A 313 1.51 -3.43 -4.27
CA HIS A 313 2.42 -4.56 -4.33
C HIS A 313 3.03 -4.85 -2.95
N HIS A 314 3.51 -3.82 -2.25
CA HIS A 314 4.04 -3.97 -0.89
C HIS A 314 3.66 -2.79 0.03
N MET A 315 3.72 -3.07 1.33
CA MET A 315 3.71 -2.08 2.40
C MET A 315 5.06 -2.10 3.09
N ALA A 316 5.72 -0.96 3.15
CA ALA A 316 6.98 -0.82 3.84
C ALA A 316 6.77 -0.34 5.28
N PHE A 317 7.45 -0.97 6.23
CA PHE A 317 7.49 -0.59 7.63
C PHE A 317 8.92 -0.22 7.98
N ALA A 318 9.07 0.90 8.69
CA ALA A 318 10.38 1.31 9.12
C ALA A 318 10.90 0.38 10.24
N VAL A 319 12.22 0.26 10.30
CA VAL A 319 12.93 -0.32 11.43
C VAL A 319 13.75 0.79 12.08
N ARG A 320 13.67 0.87 13.41
CA ARG A 320 14.34 1.89 14.22
C ARG A 320 15.84 1.91 13.89
N ASP A 321 16.39 3.11 13.68
CA ASP A 321 17.83 3.26 13.48
C ASP A 321 18.63 2.77 14.71
N GLY A 322 19.83 2.26 14.47
CA GLY A 322 20.71 1.67 15.46
C GLY A 322 20.97 0.17 15.26
N GLU A 323 21.50 -0.42 16.31
CA GLU A 323 21.98 -1.81 16.35
C GLU A 323 21.47 -2.53 17.60
N THR A 324 21.25 -3.84 17.47
CA THR A 324 20.92 -4.76 18.55
C THR A 324 21.86 -5.95 18.42
N ASP A 325 22.49 -6.38 19.52
CA ASP A 325 23.42 -7.51 19.55
C ASP A 325 24.57 -7.45 18.52
N GLY A 326 25.00 -6.23 18.18
CA GLY A 326 26.13 -6.00 17.27
C GLY A 326 25.80 -6.14 15.78
N GLN A 327 24.51 -6.21 15.44
CA GLN A 327 24.00 -6.17 14.06
C GLN A 327 23.02 -5.00 13.91
N THR A 328 22.85 -4.50 12.68
CA THR A 328 21.86 -3.42 12.46
C THR A 328 20.47 -3.94 12.80
N ASN A 329 19.60 -3.07 13.32
CA ASN A 329 18.28 -3.49 13.79
C ASN A 329 17.46 -4.20 12.71
N ILE A 330 17.59 -3.83 11.44
CA ILE A 330 16.94 -4.53 10.32
C ILE A 330 17.45 -5.96 10.16
N ASP A 331 18.76 -6.19 10.26
CA ASP A 331 19.33 -7.54 10.21
C ASP A 331 18.78 -8.37 11.39
N TYR A 332 18.74 -7.79 12.60
CA TYR A 332 18.18 -8.43 13.80
C TYR A 332 16.71 -8.83 13.64
N VAL A 333 15.89 -7.90 13.18
CA VAL A 333 14.45 -8.12 12.97
C VAL A 333 14.23 -9.22 11.94
N VAL A 334 14.95 -9.19 10.82
CA VAL A 334 14.84 -10.18 9.74
C VAL A 334 15.23 -11.57 10.24
N ASP A 335 16.38 -11.70 10.89
CA ASP A 335 16.86 -12.98 11.42
C ASP A 335 15.85 -13.57 12.44
N ALA A 336 15.36 -12.73 13.35
CA ALA A 336 14.40 -13.15 14.38
C ALA A 336 13.08 -13.65 13.77
N ILE A 337 12.57 -12.95 12.76
CA ILE A 337 11.33 -13.30 12.05
C ILE A 337 11.53 -14.54 11.17
N GLN A 338 12.67 -14.66 10.50
CA GLN A 338 13.00 -15.81 9.65
C GLN A 338 13.12 -17.10 10.46
N GLN A 339 13.63 -17.03 11.69
CA GLN A 339 13.64 -18.16 12.63
C GLN A 339 12.24 -18.66 13.02
N GLN A 340 11.19 -17.86 12.80
CA GLN A 340 9.79 -18.26 12.98
C GLN A 340 9.16 -18.84 11.70
N GLY A 341 9.96 -19.09 10.66
CA GLY A 341 9.52 -19.70 9.41
C GLY A 341 8.92 -18.73 8.39
N LYS A 342 9.08 -17.41 8.58
CA LYS A 342 8.75 -16.41 7.56
C LYS A 342 9.88 -16.29 6.55
N GLU A 343 9.53 -16.26 5.28
CA GLU A 343 10.50 -16.21 4.18
C GLU A 343 10.72 -14.77 3.68
N PHE A 344 11.93 -14.52 3.20
CA PHE A 344 12.32 -13.28 2.54
C PHE A 344 12.90 -13.59 1.16
N LEU A 345 12.73 -12.66 0.23
CA LEU A 345 13.07 -12.86 -1.18
C LEU A 345 14.57 -12.83 -1.48
N LEU A 346 15.33 -12.21 -0.59
CA LEU A 346 16.78 -12.02 -0.68
C LEU A 346 17.35 -11.74 0.72
N GLU A 347 18.67 -11.64 0.81
CA GLU A 347 19.34 -11.09 1.99
C GLU A 347 19.06 -9.58 2.12
N VAL A 348 19.29 -9.01 3.30
CA VAL A 348 19.17 -7.55 3.50
C VAL A 348 20.19 -6.83 2.62
N ILE A 349 19.73 -5.84 1.85
CA ILE A 349 20.56 -5.08 0.91
C ILE A 349 20.74 -3.64 1.34
N GLY A 350 21.74 -2.98 0.76
CA GLY A 350 22.20 -1.64 1.13
C GLY A 350 23.18 -1.66 2.30
N SER A 351 23.60 -0.48 2.75
CA SER A 351 24.55 -0.35 3.85
C SER A 351 24.33 0.90 4.68
N GLN A 352 24.98 0.96 5.84
CA GLN A 352 24.98 2.14 6.69
C GLN A 352 25.68 3.33 6.02
N GLU A 353 26.74 3.08 5.23
CA GLU A 353 27.45 4.12 4.46
C GLU A 353 26.57 4.73 3.36
N GLU A 354 25.70 3.93 2.75
CA GLU A 354 24.70 4.39 1.79
C GLU A 354 23.51 5.09 2.47
N GLY A 355 23.39 4.96 3.79
CA GLY A 355 22.34 5.55 4.61
C GLY A 355 21.02 4.75 4.63
N LEU A 356 20.96 3.58 4.00
CA LEU A 356 19.73 2.83 3.83
C LEU A 356 19.96 1.31 3.70
N LYS A 357 19.21 0.53 4.48
CA LYS A 357 19.06 -0.92 4.31
C LYS A 357 17.61 -1.31 4.10
N GLN A 358 17.37 -2.31 3.23
CA GLN A 358 16.03 -2.76 2.84
C GLN A 358 15.95 -4.26 2.58
N ILE A 359 14.74 -4.82 2.67
CA ILE A 359 14.45 -6.22 2.31
C ILE A 359 12.95 -6.42 2.06
N PHE A 360 12.60 -7.36 1.18
CA PHE A 360 11.22 -7.82 0.97
C PHE A 360 11.00 -9.20 1.59
N SER A 361 9.89 -9.36 2.33
CA SER A 361 9.33 -10.67 2.63
C SER A 361 8.84 -11.36 1.35
N SER A 362 8.65 -12.67 1.40
CA SER A 362 7.81 -13.35 0.42
C SER A 362 6.38 -12.80 0.46
N ALA A 363 5.63 -12.94 -0.64
CA ALA A 363 4.25 -12.49 -0.68
C ALA A 363 3.39 -13.28 0.32
N SER A 364 2.64 -12.57 1.16
CA SER A 364 1.75 -13.16 2.17
C SER A 364 0.78 -14.17 1.54
N GLU A 365 0.67 -15.36 2.12
CA GLU A 365 -0.32 -16.34 1.70
C GLU A 365 -1.75 -15.85 1.92
N HIS A 366 -1.96 -14.89 2.82
CA HIS A 366 -3.28 -14.39 3.18
C HIS A 366 -3.71 -13.17 2.37
N SER A 367 -2.77 -12.25 2.09
CA SER A 367 -3.07 -10.95 1.45
C SER A 367 -2.45 -10.77 0.06
N SER A 368 -1.50 -11.64 -0.32
CA SER A 368 -0.64 -11.46 -1.49
C SER A 368 0.18 -10.16 -1.48
N LEU A 369 0.25 -9.45 -0.34
CA LEU A 369 1.11 -8.29 -0.16
C LEU A 369 2.47 -8.73 0.37
N ILE A 370 3.50 -8.03 -0.07
CA ILE A 370 4.85 -8.11 0.49
C ILE A 370 4.96 -7.09 1.63
N ILE A 371 5.64 -7.50 2.71
CA ILE A 371 6.13 -6.58 3.74
C ILE A 371 7.57 -6.21 3.38
N GLU A 372 7.83 -4.91 3.28
CA GLU A 372 9.20 -4.39 3.19
C GLU A 372 9.64 -3.87 4.57
N TYR A 373 10.88 -4.17 4.96
CA TYR A 373 11.53 -3.45 6.05
C TYR A 373 12.52 -2.44 5.52
N VAL A 374 12.54 -1.25 6.13
CA VAL A 374 13.43 -0.15 5.77
C VAL A 374 14.10 0.41 7.01
N GLN A 375 15.43 0.35 7.10
CA GLN A 375 16.19 1.09 8.10
C GLN A 375 16.95 2.23 7.42
N ARG A 376 16.61 3.46 7.79
CA ARG A 376 17.33 4.68 7.39
C ARG A 376 18.35 5.01 8.47
N PHE A 377 19.59 5.27 8.09
CA PHE A 377 20.68 5.55 9.02
C PHE A 377 20.98 7.06 9.08
N GLY A 378 21.19 7.58 10.29
CA GLY A 378 21.67 8.95 10.50
C GLY A 378 20.74 10.01 9.90
N ASP A 379 21.30 10.90 9.07
CA ASP A 379 20.59 12.02 8.45
C ASP A 379 20.17 11.75 7.00
N PHE A 380 20.06 10.48 6.57
CA PHE A 380 19.66 10.12 5.21
C PHE A 380 18.35 10.80 4.78
N GLN A 381 18.43 11.68 3.77
CA GLN A 381 17.29 12.43 3.22
C GLN A 381 16.72 11.81 1.93
N GLY A 382 17.34 10.73 1.43
CA GLY A 382 16.87 10.03 0.25
C GLY A 382 15.64 9.17 0.53
N PHE A 383 15.04 8.65 -0.54
CA PHE A 383 13.94 7.70 -0.41
C PHE A 383 14.42 6.26 -0.64
N PHE A 384 15.20 6.05 -1.70
CA PHE A 384 15.79 4.78 -2.10
C PHE A 384 17.21 4.97 -2.65
N THR A 385 18.01 3.90 -2.68
CA THR A 385 19.16 3.81 -3.59
C THR A 385 18.72 3.08 -4.87
N LYS A 386 19.25 3.49 -6.03
CA LYS A 386 18.90 2.83 -7.30
C LYS A 386 19.25 1.35 -7.33
N GLN A 387 20.38 1.01 -6.71
CA GLN A 387 20.85 -0.37 -6.61
C GLN A 387 19.86 -1.21 -5.81
N ASN A 388 19.41 -0.71 -4.64
CA ASN A 388 18.43 -1.42 -3.83
C ASN A 388 17.13 -1.68 -4.61
N VAL A 389 16.60 -0.64 -5.29
CA VAL A 389 15.37 -0.80 -6.08
C VAL A 389 15.55 -1.81 -7.20
N ALA A 390 16.70 -1.82 -7.88
CA ALA A 390 16.98 -2.76 -8.96
C ALA A 390 17.00 -4.22 -8.45
N GLU A 391 17.65 -4.46 -7.31
CA GLU A 391 17.77 -5.79 -6.71
C GLU A 391 16.43 -6.30 -6.19
N LEU A 392 15.68 -5.46 -5.45
CA LEU A 392 14.35 -5.79 -4.94
C LEU A 392 13.35 -6.06 -6.08
N THR A 393 13.40 -5.24 -7.14
CA THR A 393 12.53 -5.40 -8.33
C THR A 393 12.80 -6.71 -9.05
N ARG A 394 14.09 -7.08 -9.18
CA ARG A 394 14.50 -8.36 -9.77
C ARG A 394 14.03 -9.54 -8.93
N ALA A 395 14.23 -9.49 -7.61
CA ALA A 395 13.84 -10.57 -6.69
C ALA A 395 12.33 -10.84 -6.71
N ALA A 396 11.52 -9.78 -6.62
CA ALA A 396 10.06 -9.90 -6.73
C ALA A 396 9.62 -10.45 -8.09
N GLY A 397 10.27 -10.04 -9.17
CA GLY A 397 10.01 -10.58 -10.52
C GLY A 397 10.20 -12.09 -10.63
N VAL A 398 11.27 -12.62 -10.03
CA VAL A 398 11.58 -14.05 -10.05
C VAL A 398 10.54 -14.86 -9.26
N GLU A 399 10.12 -14.38 -8.08
CA GLU A 399 9.08 -15.03 -7.29
C GLU A 399 7.75 -15.10 -8.06
N GLU A 400 7.37 -14.00 -8.71
CA GLU A 400 6.14 -13.94 -9.50
C GLU A 400 6.14 -14.89 -10.69
N GLU A 401 7.26 -14.99 -11.42
CA GLU A 401 7.42 -15.96 -12.52
C GLU A 401 7.29 -17.40 -12.01
N LEU A 402 7.87 -17.71 -10.84
CA LEU A 402 7.74 -19.03 -10.23
C LEU A 402 6.28 -19.34 -9.87
N LEU A 403 5.57 -18.37 -9.27
CA LEU A 403 4.15 -18.50 -8.95
C LEU A 403 3.31 -18.70 -10.21
N GLU A 404 3.60 -17.99 -11.30
CA GLU A 404 2.92 -18.14 -12.59
C GLU A 404 3.16 -19.53 -13.20
N LEU A 405 4.38 -20.06 -13.12
CA LEU A 405 4.70 -21.40 -13.62
C LEU A 405 4.00 -22.50 -12.81
N GLN A 406 4.04 -22.42 -11.48
CA GLN A 406 3.29 -23.31 -10.60
C GLN A 406 1.78 -23.22 -10.88
N ALA A 407 1.32 -22.00 -11.16
CA ALA A 407 -0.05 -21.73 -11.50
C ALA A 407 -0.49 -22.42 -12.79
N ALA A 408 0.31 -22.33 -13.84
CA ALA A 408 0.05 -22.97 -15.13
C ALA A 408 0.12 -24.51 -15.04
N ALA A 409 1.01 -25.06 -14.22
CA ALA A 409 1.13 -26.50 -14.02
C ALA A 409 -0.14 -27.11 -13.39
N ARG A 410 -0.68 -26.50 -12.33
CA ARG A 410 -1.90 -26.99 -11.66
C ARG A 410 -3.14 -27.01 -12.55
N VAL A 411 -3.23 -26.13 -13.56
CA VAL A 411 -4.35 -26.12 -14.52
C VAL A 411 -4.27 -27.32 -15.46
N ARG A 412 -3.06 -27.69 -15.90
CA ARG A 412 -2.85 -28.84 -16.79
C ARG A 412 -3.19 -30.18 -16.12
N ASP A 413 -3.00 -30.27 -14.80
CA ASP A 413 -3.33 -31.48 -14.03
C ASP A 413 -4.84 -31.67 -13.78
N ILE A 414 -5.66 -30.63 -14.01
CA ILE A 414 -7.14 -30.69 -13.88
C ILE A 414 -7.79 -31.01 -15.23
N GLU A 415 -7.09 -30.78 -16.35
CA GLU A 415 -7.56 -31.06 -17.71
C GLU A 415 -7.17 -32.46 -18.23
N LEU A 416 -6.45 -33.25 -17.42
CA LEU A 416 -6.10 -34.66 -17.65
C LEU A 416 -6.89 -35.57 -16.69
#